data_AF-A0A954GAC8-F1
#
_entry.id   AF-A0A954GAC8-F1
#
_cell.length_a   1.000
_cell.length_b   1.000
_cell.length_c   1.000
_cell.angle_alpha   90.00
_cell.angle_beta   90.00
_cell.angle_gamma   90.00
#
_symmetry.space_group_name_H-M   'P 1'
#
loop_
_entity.id
_entity.type
_entity.pdbx_description
1 polymer ?
#
loop_
_entity_poly.entity_id
_entity_poly.type
_entity_poly.pdbx_seq_one_letter_code
_entity_poly.pdbx_strand_id
1 'polypeptide(L)'
;GVLAYVLFHDQIGDNPNSALPVLISNLIPEGLKGMIAAGLLAALMSTIAGALNSTATLISIDVVKKLKPETSDARLVVVGRITAVVVMILAIGWSTMGSKFESIFSGLNSMIACLAPPITVVFIWGVLWKRGTAKASLVTLIVGSILGGLTFALDFGFEIITNDLGIPFMLQAWWLFVICSVVFVVVSLLTPKPTAEQIEMMCWKNPLQDIVFRKLSGVTDPRLIALLLAGIMTSIYITFA
;
A
#
# COMPACT_ATOMS: atom_id res chain seq x y z
N GLY A 1 5.76 -2.07 -21.79
CA GLY A 1 5.93 -0.60 -21.87
C GLY A 1 6.71 -0.24 -23.10
N VAL A 2 8.04 -0.14 -22.98
CA VAL A 2 8.95 0.31 -24.06
C VAL A 2 8.75 -0.47 -25.38
N LEU A 3 8.69 -1.80 -25.32
CA LEU A 3 8.48 -2.62 -26.51
C LEU A 3 7.10 -2.41 -27.17
N ALA A 4 6.06 -2.13 -26.38
CA ALA A 4 4.73 -1.79 -26.88
C ALA A 4 4.73 -0.43 -27.58
N TYR A 5 5.41 0.55 -26.97
CA TYR A 5 5.56 1.88 -27.53
C TYR A 5 6.32 1.85 -28.87
N VAL A 6 7.49 1.19 -28.92
CA VAL A 6 8.30 1.12 -30.14
C VAL A 6 7.57 0.42 -31.29
N LEU A 7 6.79 -0.62 -31.01
CA LEU A 7 6.13 -1.42 -32.06
C LEU A 7 4.74 -0.89 -32.45
N PHE A 8 4.02 -0.26 -31.53
CA PHE A 8 2.59 0.03 -31.68
C PHE A 8 2.17 1.39 -31.12
N HIS A 9 3.06 2.40 -31.11
CA HIS A 9 2.72 3.74 -30.60
C HIS A 9 1.42 4.31 -31.21
N ASP A 10 1.23 4.16 -32.52
CA ASP A 10 0.04 4.63 -33.25
C ASP A 10 -1.28 4.00 -32.75
N GLN A 11 -1.22 2.75 -32.27
CA GLN A 11 -2.40 2.02 -31.78
C GLN A 11 -2.66 2.26 -30.28
N ILE A 12 -1.60 2.51 -29.50
CA ILE A 12 -1.70 2.75 -28.05
C ILE A 12 -2.15 4.18 -27.78
N GLY A 13 -1.69 5.14 -28.60
CA GLY A 13 -1.95 6.56 -28.42
C GLY A 13 -1.56 7.05 -27.04
N ASP A 14 -2.37 7.95 -26.48
CA ASP A 14 -2.16 8.54 -25.14
C ASP A 14 -2.73 7.67 -24.00
N ASN A 15 -3.22 6.45 -24.27
CA ASN A 15 -3.79 5.58 -23.24
C ASN A 15 -2.79 4.51 -22.80
N PRO A 16 -2.01 4.72 -21.73
CA PRO A 16 -0.99 3.76 -21.28
C PRO A 16 -1.58 2.41 -20.87
N ASN A 17 -2.88 2.35 -20.52
CA ASN A 17 -3.54 1.12 -20.08
C ASN A 17 -3.83 0.15 -21.23
N SER A 18 -3.80 0.62 -22.49
CA SER A 18 -4.06 -0.21 -23.68
C SER A 18 -2.84 -1.02 -24.14
N ALA A 19 -1.65 -0.71 -23.63
CA ALA A 19 -0.39 -1.26 -24.11
C ALA A 19 -0.33 -2.80 -24.05
N LEU A 20 -0.78 -3.40 -22.95
CA LEU A 20 -0.78 -4.86 -22.79
C LEU A 20 -1.83 -5.54 -23.70
N PRO A 21 -3.10 -5.10 -23.75
CA PRO A 21 -4.08 -5.60 -24.73
C PRO A 21 -3.62 -5.53 -26.19
N VAL A 22 -2.99 -4.42 -26.59
CA VAL A 22 -2.47 -4.23 -27.96
C VAL A 22 -1.37 -5.23 -28.28
N LEU A 23 -0.43 -5.46 -27.35
CA LEU A 23 0.61 -6.47 -27.52
C LEU A 23 0.05 -7.88 -27.68
N ILE A 24 -0.93 -8.26 -26.84
CA ILE A 24 -1.54 -9.59 -26.91
C ILE A 24 -2.29 -9.77 -28.24
N SER A 25 -3.01 -8.75 -28.68
CA SER A 25 -3.79 -8.82 -29.92
C SER A 25 -2.93 -8.93 -31.17
N ASN A 26 -1.78 -8.24 -31.22
CA ASN A 26 -0.94 -8.14 -32.42
C ASN A 26 0.22 -9.16 -32.48
N LEU A 27 0.79 -9.57 -31.34
CA LEU A 27 2.00 -10.43 -31.35
C LEU A 27 1.73 -11.90 -31.08
N ILE A 28 0.59 -12.25 -30.48
CA ILE A 28 0.33 -13.62 -30.02
C ILE A 28 -0.49 -14.40 -31.06
N PRO A 29 -0.18 -15.68 -31.32
CA PRO A 29 -0.95 -16.51 -32.25
C PRO A 29 -2.40 -16.75 -31.81
N GLU A 30 -3.27 -16.98 -32.79
CA GLU A 30 -4.67 -17.38 -32.57
C GLU A 30 -4.72 -18.74 -31.84
N GLY A 31 -5.44 -18.80 -30.71
CA GLY A 31 -5.37 -19.91 -29.74
C GLY A 31 -4.67 -19.54 -28.43
N LEU A 32 -3.44 -19.02 -28.50
CA LEU A 32 -2.72 -18.55 -27.30
C LEU A 32 -3.35 -17.28 -26.71
N LYS A 33 -3.94 -16.41 -27.55
CA LYS A 33 -4.68 -15.23 -27.09
C LYS A 33 -5.76 -15.58 -26.06
N GLY A 34 -6.52 -16.65 -26.31
CA GLY A 34 -7.58 -17.12 -25.41
C GLY A 34 -7.04 -17.63 -24.08
N MET A 35 -5.93 -18.37 -24.10
CA MET A 35 -5.28 -18.85 -22.87
C MET A 35 -4.74 -17.69 -22.02
N ILE A 36 -4.10 -16.71 -22.63
CA ILE A 36 -3.59 -15.52 -21.92
C ILE A 36 -4.76 -14.71 -21.35
N ALA A 37 -5.82 -14.49 -22.12
CA ALA A 37 -7.01 -13.78 -21.65
C ALA A 37 -7.67 -14.49 -20.46
N ALA A 38 -7.85 -15.82 -20.55
CA ALA A 38 -8.39 -16.63 -19.46
C ALA A 38 -7.50 -16.56 -18.20
N GLY A 39 -6.17 -16.66 -18.36
CA GLY A 39 -5.22 -16.54 -17.27
C GLY A 39 -5.26 -15.17 -16.59
N LEU A 40 -5.36 -14.08 -17.38
CA LEU A 40 -5.50 -12.72 -16.85
C LEU A 40 -6.80 -12.56 -16.05
N LEU A 41 -7.93 -13.04 -16.59
CA LEU A 41 -9.21 -13.01 -15.90
C LEU A 41 -9.17 -13.83 -14.60
N ALA A 42 -8.56 -15.01 -14.61
CA ALA A 42 -8.40 -15.84 -13.42
C ALA A 42 -7.54 -15.14 -12.35
N ALA A 43 -6.43 -14.50 -12.74
CA ALA A 43 -5.58 -13.74 -11.84
C ALA A 43 -6.30 -12.52 -11.22
N LEU A 44 -7.11 -11.81 -12.04
CA LEU A 44 -7.95 -10.70 -11.56
C LEU A 44 -9.01 -11.19 -10.57
N MET A 45 -9.71 -12.28 -10.88
CA MET A 45 -10.70 -12.87 -9.97
C MET A 45 -10.07 -13.30 -8.64
N SER A 46 -8.88 -13.89 -8.67
CA SER A 46 -8.15 -14.28 -7.47
C SER A 46 -7.80 -13.08 -6.58
N THR A 47 -7.32 -11.99 -7.20
CA THR A 47 -6.97 -10.75 -6.48
C THR A 47 -8.21 -10.09 -5.86
N ILE A 48 -9.31 -10.02 -6.60
CA ILE A 48 -10.59 -9.46 -6.11
C ILE A 48 -11.14 -10.30 -4.97
N ALA A 49 -11.15 -11.63 -5.11
CA ALA A 49 -11.60 -12.54 -4.06
C ALA A 49 -10.75 -12.40 -2.79
N GLY A 50 -9.43 -12.28 -2.94
CA GLY A 50 -8.51 -12.02 -1.84
C GLY A 50 -8.83 -10.71 -1.10
N ALA A 51 -8.97 -9.60 -1.83
CA ALA A 51 -9.28 -8.30 -1.24
C ALA A 51 -10.64 -8.27 -0.53
N LEU A 52 -11.67 -8.88 -1.12
CA LEU A 52 -13.00 -9.00 -0.51
C LEU A 52 -12.98 -9.87 0.74
N ASN A 53 -12.23 -10.97 0.73
CA ASN A 53 -12.07 -11.84 1.89
C ASN A 53 -11.36 -11.12 3.03
N SER A 54 -10.24 -10.44 2.77
CA SER A 54 -9.54 -9.64 3.78
C SER A 54 -10.44 -8.56 4.39
N THR A 55 -11.22 -7.86 3.57
CA THR A 55 -12.17 -6.83 4.05
C THR A 55 -13.31 -7.45 4.85
N ALA A 56 -13.83 -8.60 4.43
CA ALA A 56 -14.85 -9.34 5.16
C ALA A 56 -14.35 -9.80 6.54
N THR A 57 -13.11 -10.28 6.64
CA THR A 57 -12.49 -10.67 7.91
C THR A 57 -12.25 -9.47 8.82
N LEU A 58 -11.76 -8.36 8.27
CA LEU A 58 -11.55 -7.12 9.02
C LEU A 58 -12.87 -6.64 9.66
N ILE A 59 -13.95 -6.59 8.90
CA ILE A 59 -15.24 -6.12 9.44
C ILE A 59 -15.84 -7.14 10.41
N SER A 60 -15.85 -8.42 10.08
CA SER A 60 -16.47 -9.44 10.93
C SER A 60 -15.70 -9.66 12.24
N ILE A 61 -14.39 -9.80 12.20
CA ILE A 61 -13.56 -10.11 13.36
C ILE A 61 -13.11 -8.82 14.06
N ASP A 62 -12.41 -7.93 13.38
CA ASP A 62 -11.75 -6.81 14.05
C ASP A 62 -12.73 -5.72 14.51
N VAL A 63 -13.88 -5.60 13.84
CA VAL A 63 -14.93 -4.65 14.19
C VAL A 63 -16.09 -5.34 14.94
N VAL A 64 -16.80 -6.27 14.31
CA VAL A 64 -18.05 -6.81 14.87
C VAL A 64 -17.79 -7.71 16.08
N LYS A 65 -16.85 -8.66 16.01
CA LYS A 65 -16.52 -9.53 17.16
C LYS A 65 -15.93 -8.73 18.32
N LYS A 66 -15.13 -7.70 18.05
CA LYS A 66 -14.59 -6.81 19.08
C LYS A 66 -15.67 -5.98 19.79
N LEU A 67 -16.68 -5.50 19.06
CA LEU A 67 -17.81 -4.75 19.64
C LEU A 67 -18.86 -5.64 20.31
N LYS A 68 -19.05 -6.86 19.80
CA LYS A 68 -19.99 -7.87 20.32
C LYS A 68 -19.31 -9.23 20.43
N PRO A 69 -18.56 -9.49 21.52
CA PRO A 69 -17.79 -10.73 21.72
C PRO A 69 -18.64 -12.01 21.65
N GLU A 70 -19.90 -11.92 22.08
CA GLU A 70 -20.86 -13.03 22.10
C GLU A 70 -21.42 -13.42 20.73
N THR A 71 -20.97 -12.77 19.63
CA THR A 71 -21.44 -13.11 18.28
C THR A 71 -20.91 -14.48 17.86
N SER A 72 -21.81 -15.40 17.48
CA SER A 72 -21.45 -16.74 17.02
C SER A 72 -20.70 -16.72 15.68
N ASP A 73 -19.84 -17.71 15.45
CA ASP A 73 -19.02 -17.81 14.23
C ASP A 73 -19.88 -17.89 12.96
N ALA A 74 -21.00 -18.62 13.01
CA ALA A 74 -21.95 -18.67 11.90
C ALA A 74 -22.48 -17.28 11.53
N ARG A 75 -22.71 -16.41 12.52
CA ARG A 75 -23.16 -15.04 12.29
C ARG A 75 -22.04 -14.15 11.77
N LEU A 76 -20.79 -14.36 12.22
CA LEU A 76 -19.62 -13.65 11.68
C LEU A 76 -19.40 -13.97 10.19
N VAL A 77 -19.58 -15.22 9.78
CA VAL A 77 -19.51 -15.62 8.36
C VAL A 77 -20.57 -14.89 7.52
N VAL A 78 -21.81 -14.81 8.03
CA VAL A 78 -22.88 -14.07 7.34
C VAL A 78 -22.54 -12.58 7.23
N VAL A 79 -22.06 -11.96 8.31
CA VAL A 79 -21.59 -10.57 8.29
C VAL A 79 -20.50 -10.39 7.23
N GLY A 80 -19.49 -11.25 7.20
CA GLY A 80 -18.42 -11.20 6.22
C GLY A 80 -18.91 -11.29 4.77
N ARG A 81 -19.85 -12.20 4.48
CA ARG A 81 -20.46 -12.33 3.14
C ARG A 81 -21.23 -11.06 2.74
N ILE A 82 -22.00 -10.48 3.67
CA ILE A 82 -22.72 -9.22 3.43
C ILE A 82 -21.73 -8.09 3.16
N THR A 83 -20.68 -7.97 3.97
CA THR A 83 -19.60 -6.99 3.76
C THR A 83 -18.98 -7.13 2.37
N ALA A 84 -18.64 -8.35 1.94
CA ALA A 84 -18.05 -8.59 0.62
C ALA A 84 -18.98 -8.11 -0.52
N VAL A 85 -20.28 -8.41 -0.44
CA VAL A 85 -21.26 -7.95 -1.45
C VAL A 85 -21.38 -6.42 -1.45
N VAL A 86 -21.49 -5.80 -0.28
CA VAL A 86 -21.58 -4.33 -0.17
C VAL A 86 -20.33 -3.66 -0.72
N VAL A 87 -19.15 -4.13 -0.34
CA VAL A 87 -17.86 -3.60 -0.83
C VAL A 87 -17.73 -3.78 -2.34
N MET A 88 -18.18 -4.91 -2.89
CA MET A 88 -18.18 -5.15 -4.33
C MET A 88 -19.07 -4.14 -5.07
N ILE A 89 -20.29 -3.87 -4.57
CA ILE A 89 -21.19 -2.88 -5.17
C ILE A 89 -20.57 -1.48 -5.12
N LEU A 90 -19.97 -1.09 -3.99
CA LEU A 90 -19.28 0.19 -3.84
C LEU A 90 -18.08 0.30 -4.79
N ALA A 91 -17.30 -0.77 -4.95
CA ALA A 91 -16.17 -0.82 -5.87
C ALA A 91 -16.61 -0.70 -7.34
N ILE A 92 -17.71 -1.35 -7.73
CA ILE A 92 -18.30 -1.21 -9.07
C ILE A 92 -18.73 0.24 -9.32
N GLY A 93 -19.40 0.87 -8.35
CA GLY A 93 -19.78 2.28 -8.44
C GLY A 93 -18.57 3.20 -8.56
N TRP A 94 -17.53 2.97 -7.76
CA TRP A 94 -16.30 3.75 -7.77
C TRP A 94 -15.47 3.57 -9.03
N SER A 95 -15.52 2.40 -9.67
CA SER A 95 -14.79 2.09 -10.92
C SER A 95 -15.03 3.13 -12.03
N THR A 96 -16.20 3.77 -12.04
CA THR A 96 -16.56 4.84 -12.98
C THR A 96 -15.66 6.09 -12.88
N MET A 97 -14.96 6.28 -11.77
CA MET A 97 -14.04 7.40 -11.55
C MET A 97 -12.66 7.19 -12.19
N GLY A 98 -12.39 6.02 -12.79
CA GLY A 98 -11.08 5.68 -13.34
C GLY A 98 -10.58 6.64 -14.43
N SER A 99 -11.49 7.29 -15.17
CA SER A 99 -11.14 8.26 -16.21
C SER A 99 -10.51 9.55 -15.70
N LYS A 100 -10.59 9.81 -14.39
CA LYS A 100 -9.95 10.98 -13.75
C LYS A 100 -8.45 10.78 -13.49
N PHE A 101 -7.96 9.56 -13.60
CA PHE A 101 -6.54 9.26 -13.42
C PHE A 101 -5.87 9.07 -14.78
N GLU A 102 -4.66 9.61 -14.92
CA GLU A 102 -3.83 9.45 -16.13
C GLU A 102 -3.56 7.97 -16.44
N SER A 103 -3.34 7.16 -15.41
CA SER A 103 -3.22 5.71 -15.51
C SER A 103 -3.80 5.02 -14.30
N ILE A 104 -4.19 3.75 -14.46
CA ILE A 104 -4.66 2.92 -13.35
C ILE A 104 -3.57 2.82 -12.26
N PHE A 105 -2.30 2.77 -12.67
CA PHE A 105 -1.15 2.75 -11.77
C PHE A 105 -1.03 4.04 -10.95
N SER A 106 -1.16 5.21 -11.60
CA SER A 106 -1.13 6.50 -10.90
C SER A 106 -2.29 6.61 -9.90
N GLY A 107 -3.51 6.25 -10.33
CA GLY A 107 -4.67 6.29 -9.44
C GLY A 107 -4.54 5.39 -8.22
N LEU A 108 -4.08 4.13 -8.40
CA LEU A 108 -3.83 3.21 -7.29
C LEU A 108 -2.79 3.77 -6.31
N ASN A 109 -1.67 4.29 -6.82
CA ASN A 109 -0.61 4.81 -5.96
C ASN A 109 -1.00 6.10 -5.25
N SER A 110 -1.76 6.99 -5.88
CA SER A 110 -2.27 8.21 -5.24
C SER A 110 -3.20 7.89 -4.06
N MET A 111 -4.05 6.86 -4.19
CA MET A 111 -4.89 6.41 -3.08
C MET A 111 -4.07 5.78 -1.94
N ILE A 112 -3.09 4.95 -2.27
CA ILE A 112 -2.19 4.33 -1.28
C ILE A 112 -1.34 5.39 -0.57
N ALA A 113 -0.87 6.40 -1.30
CA ALA A 113 -0.03 7.49 -0.81
C ALA A 113 -0.70 8.32 0.30
N CYS A 114 -2.03 8.42 0.31
CA CYS A 114 -2.78 9.10 1.36
C CYS A 114 -2.85 8.29 2.66
N LEU A 115 -2.94 6.96 2.58
CA LEU A 115 -3.19 6.08 3.74
C LEU A 115 -1.93 5.42 4.29
N ALA A 116 -0.95 5.13 3.45
CA ALA A 116 0.28 4.43 3.85
C ALA A 116 1.11 5.21 4.89
N PRO A 117 1.37 6.52 4.74
CA PRO A 117 2.25 7.26 5.66
C PRO A 117 1.88 7.16 7.15
N PRO A 118 0.64 7.41 7.60
CA PRO A 118 0.31 7.30 9.03
C PRO A 118 0.49 5.89 9.58
N ILE A 119 0.15 4.87 8.79
CA ILE A 119 0.32 3.46 9.17
C ILE A 119 1.81 3.15 9.31
N THR A 120 2.61 3.51 8.30
CA THR A 120 4.06 3.32 8.29
C THR A 120 4.73 4.00 9.48
N VAL A 121 4.35 5.24 9.82
CA VAL A 121 4.87 5.95 11.00
C VAL A 121 4.62 5.17 12.28
N VAL A 122 3.39 4.70 12.52
CA VAL A 122 3.07 3.96 13.73
C VAL A 122 3.84 2.65 13.83
N PHE A 123 4.04 1.93 12.72
CA PHE A 123 4.83 0.70 12.73
C PHE A 123 6.32 0.96 12.93
N ILE A 124 6.92 1.90 12.17
CA ILE A 124 8.35 2.22 12.26
C ILE A 124 8.68 2.72 13.66
N TRP A 125 7.96 3.72 14.17
CA TRP A 125 8.23 4.26 15.49
C TRP A 125 7.75 3.34 16.60
N GLY A 126 6.72 2.52 16.40
CA GLY A 126 6.32 1.49 17.37
C GLY A 126 7.45 0.48 17.65
N VAL A 127 8.21 0.11 16.61
CA VAL A 127 9.33 -0.84 16.74
C VAL A 127 10.62 -0.14 17.18
N LEU A 128 10.90 1.09 16.72
CA LEU A 128 12.18 1.76 16.95
C LEU A 128 12.19 2.76 18.12
N TRP A 129 11.03 3.31 18.51
CA TRP A 129 10.91 4.34 19.55
C TRP A 129 10.45 3.76 20.88
N LYS A 130 11.37 3.63 21.83
CA LYS A 130 11.07 3.13 23.19
C LYS A 130 10.08 3.98 23.98
N ARG A 131 9.80 5.20 23.52
CA ARG A 131 8.82 6.12 24.14
C ARG A 131 7.45 6.07 23.44
N GLY A 132 7.27 5.28 22.39
CA GLY A 132 6.03 5.20 21.62
C GLY A 132 4.84 4.75 22.48
N THR A 133 3.73 5.49 22.46
CA THR A 133 2.55 5.20 23.28
C THR A 133 1.35 4.84 22.42
N ALA A 134 0.44 4.01 22.92
CA ALA A 134 -0.79 3.66 22.20
C ALA A 134 -1.63 4.91 21.85
N LYS A 135 -1.62 5.94 22.72
CA LYS A 135 -2.27 7.23 22.45
C LYS A 135 -1.59 7.96 21.29
N ALA A 136 -0.27 7.99 21.23
CA ALA A 136 0.47 8.58 20.11
C ALA A 136 0.14 7.86 18.80
N SER A 137 0.10 6.53 18.80
CA SER A 137 -0.30 5.73 17.64
C SER A 137 -1.71 6.08 17.16
N LEU A 138 -2.68 6.12 18.07
CA LEU A 138 -4.08 6.43 17.73
C LEU A 138 -4.25 7.85 17.20
N VAL A 139 -3.65 8.86 17.85
CA VAL A 139 -3.71 10.26 17.39
C VAL A 139 -3.06 10.41 16.03
N THR A 140 -1.90 9.78 15.81
CA THR A 140 -1.19 9.82 14.52
C THR A 140 -2.01 9.19 13.41
N LEU A 141 -2.65 8.05 13.66
CA LEU A 141 -3.53 7.40 12.68
C LEU A 141 -4.73 8.28 12.32
N ILE A 142 -5.38 8.90 13.31
CA ILE A 142 -6.54 9.76 13.07
C ILE A 142 -6.12 11.03 12.30
N VAL A 143 -5.14 11.77 12.84
CA VAL A 143 -4.66 13.02 12.23
C VAL A 143 -4.12 12.77 10.83
N GLY A 144 -3.28 11.74 10.66
CA GLY A 144 -2.71 11.40 9.38
C GLY A 144 -3.73 10.91 8.35
N SER A 145 -4.76 10.15 8.77
CA SER A 145 -5.84 9.75 7.87
C SER A 145 -6.70 10.94 7.43
N ILE A 146 -6.96 11.90 8.33
CA ILE A 146 -7.68 13.13 7.98
C ILE A 146 -6.86 13.99 7.01
N LEU A 147 -5.57 14.19 7.29
CA LEU A 147 -4.68 14.97 6.41
C LEU A 147 -4.48 14.28 5.06
N GLY A 148 -4.27 12.97 5.05
CA GLY A 148 -4.20 12.17 3.82
C GLY A 148 -5.49 12.25 3.01
N GLY A 149 -6.64 12.11 3.67
CA GLY A 149 -7.95 12.24 3.02
C GLY A 149 -8.18 13.64 2.43
N LEU A 150 -7.78 14.69 3.15
CA LEU A 150 -7.89 16.07 2.69
C LEU A 150 -6.99 16.34 1.48
N THR A 151 -5.72 15.92 1.54
CA THR A 151 -4.78 16.07 0.41
C THR A 151 -5.27 15.32 -0.83
N PHE A 152 -5.74 14.08 -0.67
CA PHE A 152 -6.35 13.32 -1.75
C PHE A 152 -7.61 14.00 -2.32
N ALA A 153 -8.50 14.52 -1.47
CA ALA A 153 -9.73 15.18 -1.92
C ALA A 153 -9.46 16.48 -2.69
N LEU A 154 -8.47 17.26 -2.25
CA LEU A 154 -8.06 18.49 -2.93
C LEU A 154 -7.46 18.19 -4.31
N ASP A 155 -6.63 17.15 -4.42
CA ASP A 155 -6.02 16.80 -5.70
C ASP A 155 -6.95 16.05 -6.64
N PHE A 156 -7.81 15.17 -6.14
CA PHE A 156 -8.76 14.42 -6.96
C PHE A 156 -9.85 15.31 -7.61
N GLY A 157 -10.15 16.47 -7.00
CA GLY A 157 -11.18 17.39 -7.47
C GLY A 157 -10.66 18.64 -8.15
N PHE A 158 -9.56 19.21 -7.64
CA PHE A 158 -9.11 20.56 -7.99
C PHE A 158 -7.64 20.62 -8.44
N GLU A 159 -6.89 19.52 -8.34
CA GLU A 159 -5.46 19.43 -8.67
C GLU A 159 -4.58 20.53 -8.04
N ILE A 160 -5.01 21.11 -6.91
CA ILE A 160 -4.36 22.30 -6.31
C ILE A 160 -2.93 21.97 -5.86
N ILE A 161 -2.70 20.80 -5.25
CA ILE A 161 -1.40 20.47 -4.69
C ILE A 161 -0.45 20.01 -5.79
N THR A 162 -0.98 19.26 -6.76
CA THR A 162 -0.17 18.78 -7.89
C THR A 162 0.15 19.88 -8.91
N ASN A 163 -0.82 20.73 -9.31
CA ASN A 163 -0.62 21.76 -10.34
C ASN A 163 -0.17 23.13 -9.79
N ASP A 164 -0.77 23.63 -8.71
CA ASP A 164 -0.44 24.98 -8.21
C ASP A 164 0.82 24.98 -7.35
N LEU A 165 1.01 23.95 -6.52
CA LEU A 165 2.20 23.79 -5.67
C LEU A 165 3.30 22.95 -6.32
N GLY A 166 3.01 22.25 -7.42
CA GLY A 166 3.98 21.41 -8.14
C GLY A 166 4.46 20.19 -7.33
N ILE A 167 3.68 19.73 -6.34
CA ILE A 167 4.09 18.63 -5.45
C ILE A 167 3.43 17.33 -5.93
N PRO A 168 4.15 16.39 -6.57
CA PRO A 168 3.59 15.11 -6.99
C PRO A 168 3.18 14.26 -5.79
N PHE A 169 2.22 13.35 -6.00
CA PHE A 169 1.67 12.46 -4.97
C PHE A 169 2.74 11.74 -4.12
N MET A 170 3.88 11.40 -4.72
CA MET A 170 4.97 10.71 -4.03
C MET A 170 5.68 11.61 -3.00
N LEU A 171 5.85 12.91 -3.31
CA LEU A 171 6.37 13.89 -2.36
C LEU A 171 5.31 14.26 -1.32
N GLN A 172 4.02 14.25 -1.67
CA GLN A 172 2.95 14.43 -0.69
C GLN A 172 2.97 13.32 0.37
N ALA A 173 3.14 12.06 -0.04
CA ALA A 173 3.28 10.94 0.88
C ALA A 173 4.48 11.10 1.82
N TRP A 174 5.61 11.58 1.30
CA TRP A 174 6.80 11.87 2.11
C TRP A 174 6.54 12.96 3.14
N TRP A 175 5.94 14.08 2.75
CA TRP A 175 5.61 15.15 3.69
C TRP A 175 4.58 14.71 4.73
N LEU A 176 3.58 13.93 4.32
CA LEU A 176 2.61 13.35 5.25
C LEU A 176 3.30 12.40 6.25
N PHE A 177 4.29 11.62 5.82
CA PHE A 177 5.11 10.77 6.69
C PHE A 177 5.90 11.60 7.71
N VAL A 178 6.53 12.71 7.28
CA VAL A 178 7.27 13.61 8.16
C VAL A 178 6.34 14.25 9.19
N ILE A 179 5.19 14.78 8.76
CA ILE A 179 4.19 15.40 9.65
C ILE A 179 3.68 14.37 10.66
N CYS A 180 3.30 13.17 10.21
CA CYS A 180 2.85 12.10 11.08
C CYS A 180 3.94 11.68 12.08
N SER A 181 5.21 11.64 11.66
CA SER A 181 6.34 11.34 12.56
C SER A 181 6.51 12.40 13.65
N VAL A 182 6.38 13.68 13.30
CA VAL A 182 6.41 14.77 14.28
C VAL A 182 5.25 14.64 15.26
N VAL A 183 4.02 14.43 14.76
CA VAL A 183 2.84 14.22 15.60
C VAL A 183 3.03 13.04 16.55
N PHE A 184 3.52 11.90 16.04
CA PHE A 184 3.79 10.71 16.84
C PHE A 184 4.76 11.00 17.98
N VAL A 185 5.91 11.60 17.68
CA VAL A 185 6.96 11.90 18.67
C VAL A 185 6.46 12.90 19.70
N VAL A 186 5.80 13.98 19.28
CA VAL A 186 5.27 15.01 20.20
C VAL A 186 4.23 14.39 21.14
N VAL A 187 3.24 13.67 20.63
CA VAL A 187 2.20 13.04 21.46
C VAL A 187 2.80 11.96 22.36
N SER A 188 3.79 11.20 21.88
CA SER A 188 4.54 10.21 22.66
C SER A 188 5.25 10.84 23.86
N LEU A 189 5.85 12.02 23.69
CA LEU A 189 6.55 12.72 24.77
C LEU A 189 5.59 13.33 25.79
N LEU A 190 4.42 13.81 25.33
CA LEU A 190 3.37 14.40 26.17
C LEU A 190 2.52 13.37 26.92
N THR A 191 2.58 12.10 26.53
CA THR A 191 1.82 11.02 27.17
C THR A 191 2.68 10.22 28.16
N PRO A 192 2.05 9.53 29.14
CA PRO A 192 2.78 8.73 30.12
C PRO A 192 3.69 7.71 29.45
N LYS A 193 4.88 7.51 30.02
CA LYS A 193 5.86 6.56 29.51
C LYS A 193 5.26 5.13 29.48
N PRO A 194 5.49 4.35 28.40
CA PRO A 194 5.14 2.94 28.38
C PRO A 194 5.86 2.17 29.50
N THR A 195 5.26 1.06 29.95
CA THR A 195 5.91 0.18 30.93
C THR A 195 7.09 -0.55 30.29
N ALA A 196 8.06 -0.98 31.10
CA ALA A 196 9.23 -1.71 30.60
C ALA A 196 8.84 -2.98 29.83
N GLU A 197 7.79 -3.69 30.28
CA GLU A 197 7.25 -4.88 29.62
C GLU A 197 6.70 -4.58 28.22
N GLN A 198 5.97 -3.47 28.05
CA GLN A 198 5.47 -3.05 26.73
C GLN A 198 6.59 -2.73 25.76
N ILE A 199 7.65 -2.06 26.23
CA ILE A 199 8.83 -1.74 25.43
C ILE A 199 9.55 -3.03 25.01
N GLU A 200 9.63 -4.01 25.92
CA GLU A 200 10.30 -5.28 25.64
C GLU A 200 9.54 -6.14 24.62
N MET A 201 8.21 -6.13 24.67
CA MET A 201 7.36 -6.85 23.72
C MET A 201 7.30 -6.19 22.34
N MET A 202 7.35 -4.86 22.26
CA MET A 202 7.07 -4.11 21.01
C MET A 202 8.32 -3.56 20.33
N CYS A 203 9.35 -3.17 21.08
CA CYS A 203 10.50 -2.48 20.53
C CYS A 203 11.68 -3.42 20.24
N TRP A 204 12.40 -3.14 19.15
CA TRP A 204 13.62 -3.83 18.81
C TRP A 204 14.73 -3.48 19.82
N LYS A 205 15.24 -4.48 20.53
CA LYS A 205 16.24 -4.29 21.60
C LYS A 205 17.53 -3.64 21.09
N ASN A 206 18.15 -4.20 20.05
CA ASN A 206 19.42 -3.75 19.46
C ASN A 206 19.46 -3.98 17.93
N PRO A 207 18.90 -3.08 17.11
CA PRO A 207 18.87 -3.25 15.66
C PRO A 207 20.27 -3.39 15.02
N LEU A 208 21.29 -2.72 15.58
CA LEU A 208 22.66 -2.79 15.08
C LEU A 208 23.34 -4.14 15.36
N GLN A 209 22.93 -4.85 16.42
CA GLN A 209 23.54 -6.11 16.82
C GLN A 209 23.21 -7.23 15.81
N ASP A 210 21.96 -7.27 15.34
CA ASP A 210 21.50 -8.28 14.38
C ASP A 210 22.07 -8.05 12.98
N ILE A 211 22.28 -6.79 12.59
CA ILE A 211 22.81 -6.42 11.27
C ILE A 211 24.33 -6.64 11.21
N VAL A 212 25.07 -6.11 12.18
CA VAL A 212 26.54 -6.00 12.11
C VAL A 212 27.27 -7.12 12.85
N PHE A 213 26.75 -7.55 14.01
CA PHE A 213 27.54 -8.36 14.95
C PHE A 213 27.18 -9.86 14.94
N ARG A 214 26.13 -10.26 14.23
CA ARG A 214 25.78 -11.68 14.08
C ARG A 214 26.69 -12.35 13.03
N LYS A 215 27.31 -13.48 13.39
CA LYS A 215 28.14 -14.28 12.47
C LYS A 215 27.32 -14.68 11.23
N LEU A 216 27.92 -14.57 10.04
CA LEU A 216 27.25 -14.93 8.78
C LEU A 216 26.85 -16.42 8.80
N SER A 217 25.57 -16.70 8.51
CA SER A 217 25.01 -18.06 8.62
C SER A 217 25.20 -18.92 7.35
N GLY A 218 25.94 -18.42 6.35
CA GLY A 218 26.22 -19.11 5.09
C GLY A 218 25.82 -18.30 3.86
N VAL A 219 25.77 -18.96 2.70
CA VAL A 219 25.50 -18.32 1.39
C VAL A 219 24.05 -17.82 1.27
N THR A 220 23.13 -18.37 2.04
CA THR A 220 21.72 -17.94 2.12
C THR A 220 21.47 -16.89 3.20
N ASP A 221 22.53 -16.32 3.80
CA ASP A 221 22.37 -15.24 4.79
C ASP A 221 21.66 -14.03 4.13
N PRO A 222 20.53 -13.56 4.69
CA PRO A 222 19.75 -12.47 4.11
C PRO A 222 20.57 -11.21 3.83
N ARG A 223 21.65 -10.96 4.57
CA ARG A 223 22.52 -9.80 4.37
C ARG A 223 23.32 -9.90 3.08
N LEU A 224 23.79 -11.10 2.72
CA LEU A 224 24.49 -11.33 1.46
C LEU A 224 23.55 -11.20 0.27
N ILE A 225 22.32 -11.73 0.41
CA ILE A 225 21.28 -11.57 -0.61
C ILE A 225 20.90 -10.09 -0.77
N ALA A 226 20.77 -9.34 0.32
CA ALA A 226 20.49 -7.91 0.29
C ALA A 226 21.63 -7.10 -0.37
N LEU A 227 22.90 -7.43 -0.07
CA LEU A 227 24.05 -6.79 -0.72
C LEU A 227 24.12 -7.11 -2.21
N LEU A 228 23.85 -8.36 -2.61
CA LEU A 228 23.79 -8.76 -4.01
C LEU A 228 22.69 -7.99 -4.75
N LEU A 229 21.48 -7.93 -4.16
CA LEU A 229 20.36 -7.17 -4.72
C LEU A 229 20.70 -5.67 -4.84
N ALA A 230 21.31 -5.08 -3.81
CA ALA A 230 21.74 -3.68 -3.84
C ALA A 230 22.79 -3.43 -4.93
N GLY A 231 23.74 -4.36 -5.12
CA GLY A 231 24.73 -4.29 -6.20
C GLY A 231 24.08 -4.37 -7.58
N ILE A 232 23.14 -5.31 -7.79
CA ILE A 232 22.38 -5.44 -9.04
C ILE A 232 21.58 -4.16 -9.32
N MET A 233 20.86 -3.64 -8.32
CA MET A 233 20.08 -2.40 -8.45
C MET A 233 20.96 -1.20 -8.77
N THR A 234 22.10 -1.07 -8.10
CA THR A 234 23.07 0.01 -8.36
C THR A 234 23.63 -0.10 -9.77
N SER A 235 23.99 -1.31 -10.22
CA SER A 235 24.47 -1.55 -11.58
C SER A 235 23.44 -1.18 -12.64
N ILE A 236 22.19 -1.59 -12.44
CA ILE A 236 21.08 -1.23 -13.35
C ILE A 236 20.92 0.29 -13.37
N TYR A 237 20.88 0.93 -12.20
CA TYR A 237 20.72 2.38 -12.13
C TYR A 237 21.86 3.12 -12.85
N ILE A 238 23.12 2.74 -12.63
CA ILE A 238 24.27 3.37 -13.31
C ILE A 238 24.24 3.14 -14.83
N THR A 239 23.72 2.00 -15.29
CA THR A 239 23.69 1.67 -16.72
C THR A 239 22.57 2.41 -17.46
N PHE A 240 21.47 2.72 -16.78
CA PHE A 240 20.26 3.29 -17.37
C PHE A 240 19.89 4.71 -16.87
N ALA A 241 20.69 5.30 -15.96
CA ALA A 241 20.60 6.70 -15.56
C ALA A 241 21.30 7.61 -16.58
#